data_AF-A0A9W9ZZ19-F1
#
_entry.id   AF-A0A9W9ZZ19-F1
#
_cell.length_a   1.000
_cell.length_b   1.000
_cell.length_c   1.000
_cell.angle_alpha   90.00
_cell.angle_beta   90.00
_cell.angle_gamma   90.00
#
_symmetry.space_group_name_H-M   'P 1'
#
loop_
_entity.id
_entity.type
_entity.pdbx_description
1 polymer ?
#
loop_
_entity_poly.entity_id
_entity_poly.type
_entity_poly.pdbx_seq_one_letter_code
_entity_poly.pdbx_strand_id
1 'polypeptide(L)'
;MEVLKDFDDQQTAECHQCTCVDGKLEDCHRLYYCKLNKPGCINFIKAPGQCCPTCARVIPKPAPPYCKVGARHYKDGESMEMLKMSEDKKSASCNQCRCKEGKVVGCHHIFKCTLDDPKCERYEQRSDQCCPACVPFESSSTKPLALSSCKINGQLFIDGESAEVLQESADQSSVICQQCRCDAGKHKCHKIYDCDIQKVACEKSLKIPGQCCPVCGT
;
A
#
# COMPACT_ATOMS: atom_id res chain seq x y z
N MET A 1 -10.35 -29.65 15.98
CA MET A 1 -9.41 -30.18 16.99
C MET A 1 -9.28 -31.67 16.71
N GLU A 2 -8.06 -32.17 16.50
CA GLU A 2 -7.81 -33.57 16.16
C GLU A 2 -7.56 -34.36 17.45
N VAL A 3 -8.34 -35.41 17.67
CA VAL A 3 -8.07 -36.39 18.73
C VAL A 3 -8.05 -37.76 18.04
N LEU A 4 -6.87 -38.16 17.59
CA LEU A 4 -6.61 -39.53 17.17
C LEU A 4 -6.62 -40.39 18.42
N LYS A 5 -7.54 -41.35 18.51
CA LYS A 5 -7.56 -42.35 19.56
C LYS A 5 -7.32 -43.72 18.93
N ASP A 6 -6.24 -44.36 19.35
CA ASP A 6 -6.01 -45.77 19.07
C ASP A 6 -7.01 -46.59 19.89
N PHE A 7 -7.86 -47.34 19.19
CA PHE A 7 -8.64 -48.42 19.78
C PHE A 7 -8.47 -49.63 18.86
N ASP A 8 -7.98 -50.74 19.42
CA ASP A 8 -7.97 -52.06 18.79
C ASP A 8 -7.23 -52.17 17.44
N ASP A 9 -5.94 -51.79 17.39
CA ASP A 9 -5.06 -51.99 16.21
C ASP A 9 -5.56 -51.37 14.89
N GLN A 10 -6.60 -50.52 14.97
CA GLN A 10 -7.29 -49.96 13.83
C GLN A 10 -7.31 -48.45 14.00
N GLN A 11 -6.41 -47.77 13.28
CA GLN A 11 -6.42 -46.31 13.23
C GLN A 11 -7.79 -45.84 12.70
N THR A 12 -8.50 -45.08 13.53
CA THR A 12 -9.80 -44.52 13.16
C THR A 12 -9.76 -43.00 13.28
N ALA A 13 -10.44 -42.33 12.36
CA ALA A 13 -10.70 -40.89 12.44
C ALA A 13 -12.18 -40.64 12.69
N GLU A 14 -12.52 -39.53 13.33
CA GLU A 14 -13.91 -39.16 13.57
C GLU A 14 -14.40 -38.09 12.58
N CYS A 15 -15.59 -38.31 12.03
CA CYS A 15 -16.30 -37.31 11.22
C CYS A 15 -17.31 -36.57 12.10
N HIS A 16 -17.15 -35.26 12.25
CA HIS A 16 -18.06 -34.40 13.00
C HIS A 16 -18.75 -33.41 12.07
N GLN A 17 -20.01 -33.10 12.37
CA GLN A 17 -20.75 -31.97 11.81
C GLN A 17 -20.83 -30.89 12.88
N CYS A 18 -20.38 -29.68 12.55
CA CYS A 18 -20.38 -28.54 13.47
C CYS A 18 -21.14 -27.38 12.84
N THR A 19 -21.63 -26.48 13.68
CA THR A 19 -22.18 -25.19 13.28
C THR A 19 -21.06 -24.15 13.28
N CYS A 20 -20.96 -23.32 12.24
CA CYS A 20 -20.00 -22.23 12.19
C CYS A 20 -20.68 -20.93 12.63
N VAL A 21 -20.24 -20.37 13.76
CA VAL A 21 -20.75 -19.09 14.31
C VAL A 21 -19.55 -18.16 14.46
N ASP A 22 -19.61 -16.99 13.81
CA ASP A 22 -18.54 -15.96 13.82
C ASP A 22 -17.13 -16.49 13.52
N GLY A 23 -17.03 -17.47 12.61
CA GLY A 23 -15.76 -18.06 12.19
C GLY A 23 -15.16 -19.07 13.18
N LYS A 24 -15.89 -19.44 14.24
CA LYS A 24 -15.55 -20.55 15.14
C LYS A 24 -16.52 -21.71 14.94
N LEU A 25 -16.02 -22.93 15.13
CA LEU A 25 -16.84 -24.14 15.09
C LEU A 25 -17.42 -24.37 16.49
N GLU A 26 -18.74 -24.37 16.57
CA GLU A 26 -19.54 -24.63 17.77
C GLU A 26 -20.47 -25.85 17.50
N ASP A 27 -21.04 -26.45 18.54
CA ASP A 27 -22.02 -27.55 18.45
C ASP A 27 -21.61 -28.70 17.52
N CYS A 28 -20.42 -29.27 17.74
CA CYS A 28 -19.92 -30.39 16.96
C CYS A 28 -20.53 -31.73 17.39
N HIS A 29 -21.24 -32.40 16.49
CA HIS A 29 -21.77 -33.75 16.68
C HIS A 29 -21.01 -34.77 15.83
N ARG A 30 -20.57 -35.87 16.44
CA ARG A 30 -19.95 -36.98 15.71
C ARG A 30 -21.00 -37.71 14.89
N LEU A 31 -20.80 -37.74 13.58
CA LEU A 31 -21.64 -38.48 12.64
C LEU A 31 -21.24 -39.95 12.59
N TYR A 32 -19.97 -40.25 12.29
CA TYR A 32 -19.49 -41.62 12.15
C TYR A 32 -17.95 -41.71 12.24
N TYR A 33 -17.45 -42.93 12.36
CA TYR A 33 -16.02 -43.26 12.33
C TYR A 33 -15.56 -43.58 10.90
N CYS A 34 -14.35 -43.14 10.58
CA CYS A 34 -13.64 -43.46 9.35
C CYS A 34 -12.58 -44.52 9.67
N LYS A 35 -12.64 -45.67 8.98
CA LYS A 35 -11.59 -46.70 9.09
C LYS A 35 -10.37 -46.31 8.24
N LEU A 36 -9.20 -46.21 8.85
CA LEU A 36 -7.94 -45.86 8.17
C LEU A 36 -7.14 -47.14 7.84
N ASN A 37 -7.72 -48.04 7.04
CA ASN A 37 -7.14 -49.37 6.80
C ASN A 37 -6.25 -49.43 5.55
N LYS A 38 -5.30 -48.49 5.38
CA LYS A 38 -4.37 -48.55 4.25
C LYS A 38 -2.96 -48.94 4.72
N PRO A 39 -2.52 -50.20 4.49
CA PRO A 39 -1.20 -50.67 4.92
C PRO A 39 -0.09 -49.81 4.33
N GLY A 40 0.87 -49.40 5.17
CA GLY A 40 2.01 -48.56 4.75
C GLY A 40 1.69 -47.08 4.55
N CYS A 41 0.48 -46.62 4.87
CA CYS A 41 0.17 -45.20 4.86
C CYS A 41 0.55 -44.53 6.18
N ILE A 42 1.47 -43.56 6.12
CA ILE A 42 1.88 -42.74 7.28
C ILE A 42 1.26 -41.34 7.26
N ASN A 43 0.68 -40.90 6.14
CA ASN A 43 0.16 -39.54 5.95
C ASN A 43 -1.30 -39.59 5.50
N PHE A 44 -2.22 -39.31 6.42
CA PHE A 44 -3.64 -39.16 6.12
C PHE A 44 -3.99 -37.66 6.06
N ILE A 45 -4.57 -37.22 4.94
CA ILE A 45 -4.98 -35.81 4.74
C ILE A 45 -6.48 -35.72 4.47
N LYS A 46 -7.12 -34.66 4.96
CA LYS A 46 -8.53 -34.36 4.70
C LYS A 46 -8.64 -33.34 3.57
N ALA A 47 -9.27 -33.70 2.46
CA ALA A 47 -9.53 -32.77 1.36
C ALA A 47 -10.73 -31.86 1.68
N PRO A 48 -10.80 -30.63 1.13
CA PRO A 48 -11.99 -29.79 1.24
C PRO A 48 -13.26 -30.55 0.81
N GLY A 49 -14.30 -30.51 1.64
CA GLY A 49 -15.56 -31.21 1.38
C GLY A 49 -15.58 -32.71 1.72
N GLN A 50 -14.44 -33.32 2.06
CA GLN A 50 -14.41 -34.69 2.57
C GLN A 50 -14.41 -34.70 4.09
N CYS A 51 -15.21 -35.59 4.69
CA CYS A 51 -15.21 -35.74 6.14
C CYS A 51 -14.11 -36.69 6.64
N CYS A 52 -13.88 -37.80 5.92
CA CYS A 52 -12.83 -38.76 6.23
C CYS A 52 -11.52 -38.41 5.54
N PRO A 53 -10.37 -38.57 6.22
CA PRO A 53 -9.09 -38.36 5.59
C PRO A 53 -8.74 -39.51 4.65
N THR A 54 -7.92 -39.22 3.66
CA THR A 54 -7.43 -40.15 2.65
C THR A 54 -5.91 -40.23 2.69
N CYS A 55 -5.35 -41.37 2.29
CA CYS A 55 -3.91 -41.54 2.26
C CYS A 55 -3.26 -40.67 1.18
N ALA A 56 -2.40 -39.74 1.58
CA ALA A 56 -1.61 -38.93 0.68
C ALA A 56 -0.25 -39.57 0.36
N ARG A 57 0.04 -39.68 -0.94
CA ARG A 57 1.40 -39.99 -1.41
C ARG A 57 2.33 -38.77 -1.36
N VAL A 58 1.76 -37.57 -1.41
CA VAL A 58 2.47 -36.29 -1.37
C VAL A 58 1.76 -35.39 -0.36
N ILE A 59 2.48 -34.93 0.66
CA ILE A 59 1.95 -33.94 1.60
C ILE A 59 1.87 -32.61 0.84
N PRO A 60 0.68 -31.99 0.70
CA PRO A 60 0.58 -30.65 0.13
C PRO A 60 1.46 -29.71 0.96
N LYS A 61 2.41 -29.05 0.31
CA LYS A 61 3.25 -28.05 0.99
C LYS A 61 2.32 -27.02 1.62
N PRO A 62 2.48 -26.69 2.92
CA PRO A 62 1.69 -25.63 3.55
C PRO A 62 1.76 -24.39 2.68
N ALA A 63 0.60 -23.74 2.48
CA ALA A 63 0.59 -22.46 1.79
C ALA A 63 1.57 -21.51 2.51
N PRO A 64 2.42 -20.78 1.77
CA PRO A 64 3.32 -19.84 2.40
C PRO A 64 2.51 -18.87 3.26
N PRO A 65 3.01 -18.47 4.45
CA PRO A 65 2.31 -17.55 5.35
C PRO A 65 2.29 -16.11 4.83
N TYR A 66 2.57 -15.92 3.54
CA TYR A 66 2.68 -14.64 2.87
C TYR A 66 2.12 -14.74 1.45
N CYS A 67 1.57 -13.64 0.97
CA CYS A 67 1.18 -13.47 -0.41
C CYS A 67 2.35 -12.89 -1.20
N LYS A 68 2.60 -13.41 -2.40
CA LYS A 68 3.58 -12.85 -3.35
C LYS A 68 2.82 -12.12 -4.46
N VAL A 69 3.02 -10.80 -4.57
CA VAL A 69 2.44 -9.98 -5.63
C VAL A 69 3.56 -9.22 -6.32
N GLY A 70 3.81 -9.57 -7.59
CA GLY A 70 4.98 -9.10 -8.33
C GLY A 70 6.28 -9.46 -7.59
N ALA A 71 7.08 -8.43 -7.27
CA ALA A 71 8.34 -8.56 -6.52
C ALA A 71 8.16 -8.44 -5.00
N ARG A 72 6.94 -8.16 -4.51
CA ARG A 72 6.68 -7.89 -3.09
C ARG A 72 6.09 -9.10 -2.38
N HIS A 73 6.38 -9.18 -1.08
CA HIS A 73 5.82 -10.16 -0.16
C HIS A 73 4.98 -9.42 0.88
N TYR A 74 3.79 -9.96 1.14
CA TYR A 74 2.82 -9.41 2.09
C TYR A 74 2.53 -10.46 3.14
N LYS A 75 2.61 -10.12 4.41
CA LYS A 75 2.27 -11.00 5.53
C LYS A 75 0.75 -11.23 5.59
N ASP A 76 0.36 -12.29 6.25
CA ASP A 76 -1.05 -12.52 6.58
C ASP A 76 -1.66 -11.29 7.29
N GLY A 77 -2.85 -10.88 6.82
CA GLY A 77 -3.57 -9.72 7.33
C GLY A 77 -3.14 -8.38 6.72
N GLU A 78 -2.01 -8.28 6.01
CA GLU A 78 -1.57 -7.05 5.38
C GLU A 78 -2.45 -6.68 4.17
N SER A 79 -2.68 -5.38 4.01
CA SER A 79 -3.37 -4.80 2.86
C SER A 79 -2.36 -4.47 1.75
N MET A 80 -2.82 -4.57 0.51
CA MET A 80 -2.01 -4.27 -0.68
C MET A 80 -2.86 -3.62 -1.76
N GLU A 81 -2.21 -2.83 -2.60
CA GLU A 81 -2.82 -2.28 -3.81
C GLU A 81 -2.42 -3.12 -5.02
N MET A 82 -3.41 -3.48 -5.83
CA MET A 82 -3.25 -4.28 -7.02
C MET A 82 -3.82 -3.58 -8.23
N LEU A 83 -2.99 -3.46 -9.26
CA LEU A 83 -3.40 -2.98 -10.57
C LEU A 83 -4.03 -4.13 -11.37
N LYS A 84 -5.25 -3.92 -11.86
CA LYS A 84 -5.93 -4.80 -12.79
C LYS A 84 -6.11 -4.08 -14.13
N MET A 85 -5.31 -4.46 -15.13
CA MET A 85 -5.39 -3.89 -16.48
C MET A 85 -6.69 -4.33 -17.18
N SER A 86 -7.26 -3.45 -18.01
CA SER A 86 -8.30 -3.82 -18.96
C SER A 86 -7.72 -4.60 -20.14
N GLU A 87 -8.57 -5.32 -20.88
CA GLU A 87 -8.14 -6.14 -22.02
C GLU A 87 -7.49 -5.31 -23.13
N ASP A 88 -8.01 -4.12 -23.38
CA ASP A 88 -7.48 -3.16 -24.34
C ASP A 88 -6.23 -2.41 -23.85
N LYS A 89 -5.82 -2.62 -22.59
CA LYS A 89 -4.69 -1.96 -21.91
C LYS A 89 -4.76 -0.43 -21.88
N LYS A 90 -5.89 0.16 -22.27
CA LYS A 90 -6.14 1.61 -22.26
C LYS A 90 -6.59 2.12 -20.90
N SER A 91 -6.97 1.21 -20.01
CA SER A 91 -7.35 1.54 -18.65
C SER A 91 -6.88 0.48 -17.67
N ALA A 92 -6.88 0.83 -16.40
CA ALA A 92 -6.69 -0.13 -15.34
C ALA A 92 -7.56 0.23 -14.14
N SER A 93 -7.75 -0.73 -13.25
CA SER A 93 -8.43 -0.54 -11.98
C SER A 93 -7.41 -0.77 -10.87
N CYS A 94 -7.25 0.21 -10.00
CA CYS A 94 -6.56 0.03 -8.74
C CYS A 94 -7.52 -0.56 -7.72
N ASN A 95 -7.17 -1.71 -7.14
CA ASN A 95 -7.96 -2.38 -6.11
C ASN A 95 -7.15 -2.51 -4.83
N GLN A 96 -7.77 -2.30 -3.68
CA GLN A 96 -7.17 -2.67 -2.40
C GLN A 96 -7.62 -4.08 -2.04
N CYS A 97 -6.65 -4.95 -1.80
CA CYS A 97 -6.84 -6.35 -1.42
C CYS A 97 -6.17 -6.63 -0.07
N ARG A 98 -6.45 -7.81 0.49
CA ARG A 98 -5.82 -8.29 1.71
C ARG A 98 -5.18 -9.65 1.51
N CYS A 99 -4.03 -9.87 2.14
CA CYS A 99 -3.45 -11.21 2.21
C CYS A 99 -4.14 -12.02 3.31
N LYS A 100 -4.61 -13.22 2.98
CA LYS A 100 -5.15 -14.19 3.94
C LYS A 100 -4.67 -15.60 3.57
N GLU A 101 -3.92 -16.23 4.46
CA GLU A 101 -3.40 -17.59 4.35
C GLU A 101 -2.66 -17.85 3.02
N GLY A 102 -1.82 -16.87 2.63
CA GLY A 102 -1.05 -16.92 1.38
C GLY A 102 -1.89 -16.66 0.12
N LYS A 103 -3.16 -16.30 0.25
CA LYS A 103 -4.05 -15.94 -0.85
C LYS A 103 -4.47 -14.48 -0.78
N VAL A 104 -4.52 -13.83 -1.94
CA VAL A 104 -5.08 -12.48 -2.07
C VAL A 104 -6.61 -12.58 -2.10
N VAL A 105 -7.28 -11.90 -1.18
CA VAL A 105 -8.74 -11.93 -1.01
C VAL A 105 -9.31 -10.53 -0.77
N GLY A 106 -10.63 -10.38 -0.91
CA GLY A 106 -11.34 -9.16 -0.51
C GLY A 106 -10.95 -7.91 -1.32
N CYS A 107 -10.60 -8.09 -2.60
CA CYS A 107 -10.23 -6.98 -3.47
C CYS A 107 -11.44 -6.08 -3.76
N HIS A 108 -11.34 -4.80 -3.44
CA HIS A 108 -12.35 -3.80 -3.76
C HIS A 108 -11.74 -2.67 -4.59
N HIS A 109 -12.54 -2.16 -5.54
CA HIS A 109 -12.15 -1.08 -6.41
C HIS A 109 -11.96 0.23 -5.63
N ILE A 110 -10.80 0.87 -5.80
CA ILE A 110 -10.53 2.20 -5.26
C ILE A 110 -10.79 3.25 -6.34
N PHE A 111 -10.03 3.20 -7.45
CA PHE A 111 -10.12 4.14 -8.56
C PHE A 111 -9.58 3.53 -9.87
N LYS A 112 -9.88 4.18 -11.00
CA LYS A 112 -9.40 3.79 -12.33
C LYS A 112 -8.15 4.57 -12.73
N CYS A 113 -7.26 3.91 -13.45
CA CYS A 113 -6.14 4.51 -14.17
C CYS A 113 -6.55 4.70 -15.63
N THR A 114 -6.28 5.88 -16.18
CA THR A 114 -6.43 6.15 -17.62
C THR A 114 -5.05 6.01 -18.28
N LEU A 115 -4.94 5.09 -19.25
CA LEU A 115 -3.67 4.72 -19.91
C LEU A 115 -3.75 4.91 -21.44
N ASP A 116 -4.57 5.85 -21.91
CA ASP A 116 -4.84 6.09 -23.34
C ASP A 116 -4.25 7.42 -23.84
N ASP A 117 -3.19 7.93 -23.21
CA ASP A 117 -2.51 9.13 -23.70
C ASP A 117 -1.71 8.81 -24.98
N PRO A 118 -2.06 9.42 -26.15
CA PRO A 118 -1.35 9.18 -27.42
C PRO A 118 0.08 9.73 -27.43
N LYS A 119 0.45 10.60 -26.48
CA LYS A 119 1.82 11.11 -26.32
C LYS A 119 2.70 10.16 -25.51
N CYS A 120 2.12 9.08 -24.99
CA CYS A 120 2.81 8.12 -24.18
C CYS A 120 3.50 7.04 -25.01
N GLU A 121 4.83 6.93 -24.89
CA GLU A 121 5.60 5.84 -25.48
C GLU A 121 5.36 4.53 -24.71
N ARG A 122 5.42 4.59 -23.38
CA ARG A 122 5.18 3.43 -22.52
C ARG A 122 4.77 3.84 -21.11
N TYR A 123 4.05 2.95 -20.43
CA TYR A 123 3.70 3.12 -19.02
C TYR A 123 4.60 2.27 -18.13
N GLU A 124 5.23 2.88 -17.13
CA GLU A 124 6.13 2.22 -16.18
C GLU A 124 5.53 2.14 -14.78
N GLN A 125 5.56 0.95 -14.18
CA GLN A 125 5.08 0.73 -12.82
C GLN A 125 6.09 1.27 -11.81
N ARG A 126 5.67 2.26 -11.00
CA ARG A 126 6.47 2.74 -9.86
C ARG A 126 6.08 1.99 -8.59
N SER A 127 7.05 1.84 -7.69
CA SER A 127 6.88 1.08 -6.44
C SER A 127 5.92 1.76 -5.45
N ASP A 128 5.81 3.07 -5.50
CA ASP A 128 5.02 3.92 -4.61
C ASP A 128 3.61 4.20 -5.12
N GLN A 129 3.26 3.75 -6.34
CA GLN A 129 2.02 4.11 -7.00
C GLN A 129 1.32 2.88 -7.57
N CYS A 130 0.00 2.84 -7.44
CA CYS A 130 -0.81 1.78 -8.01
C CYS A 130 -0.88 1.88 -9.54
N CYS A 131 -1.19 3.06 -10.08
CA CYS A 131 -1.20 3.29 -11.52
C CYS A 131 0.23 3.46 -12.08
N PRO A 132 0.51 2.93 -13.28
CA PRO A 132 1.79 3.14 -13.92
C PRO A 132 1.88 4.57 -14.50
N ALA A 133 3.08 5.12 -14.52
CA ALA A 133 3.35 6.47 -14.99
C ALA A 133 3.72 6.48 -16.48
N CYS A 134 3.27 7.50 -17.20
CA CYS A 134 3.59 7.64 -18.62
C CYS A 134 5.04 8.10 -18.84
N VAL A 135 5.73 7.45 -19.79
CA VAL A 135 7.02 7.85 -20.36
C VAL A 135 6.74 8.33 -21.80
N PRO A 136 7.00 9.60 -22.15
CA PRO A 136 6.68 10.16 -23.47
C PRO A 136 7.74 9.83 -24.54
N PHE A 137 7.34 9.86 -25.82
CA PHE A 137 8.15 9.50 -27.01
C PHE A 137 9.41 10.35 -27.27
N GLU A 138 9.63 11.44 -26.53
CA GLU A 138 10.79 12.32 -26.73
C GLU A 138 11.59 12.46 -25.44
N SER A 139 12.56 11.55 -25.26
CA SER A 139 13.71 11.79 -24.39
C SER A 139 15.01 11.26 -25.01
N SER A 140 15.19 11.40 -26.33
CA SER A 140 16.52 11.44 -26.94
C SER A 140 16.83 12.87 -27.37
N SER A 141 17.69 13.56 -26.61
CA SER A 141 18.11 14.97 -26.78
C SER A 141 17.31 16.02 -26.01
N THR A 142 17.28 15.87 -24.69
CA THR A 142 17.87 16.94 -23.87
C THR A 142 18.83 16.29 -22.89
N LYS A 143 20.14 16.55 -23.11
CA LYS A 143 21.13 16.84 -22.06
C LYS A 143 20.39 17.12 -20.74
N PRO A 144 20.69 16.45 -19.61
CA PRO A 144 19.86 16.52 -18.39
C PRO A 144 19.46 17.96 -18.22
N LEU A 145 18.17 18.27 -18.44
CA LEU A 145 17.63 19.58 -18.15
C LEU A 145 18.02 19.75 -16.71
N ALA A 146 19.03 20.59 -16.47
CA ALA A 146 19.46 20.94 -15.13
C ALA A 146 18.15 21.30 -14.46
N LEU A 147 17.67 20.44 -13.54
CA LEU A 147 16.41 20.60 -12.84
C LEU A 147 16.40 22.05 -12.43
N SER A 148 15.62 22.84 -13.17
CA SER A 148 15.67 24.29 -13.11
C SER A 148 14.92 24.62 -11.84
N SER A 149 15.65 24.42 -10.75
CA SER A 149 15.20 24.50 -9.39
C SER A 149 15.36 25.94 -8.97
N CYS A 150 14.36 26.45 -8.28
CA CYS A 150 14.41 27.79 -7.77
C CYS A 150 15.02 27.73 -6.38
N LYS A 151 16.07 28.52 -6.15
CA LYS A 151 16.52 28.81 -4.80
C LYS A 151 15.74 30.02 -4.28
N ILE A 152 14.81 29.79 -3.36
CA ILE A 152 14.00 30.84 -2.73
C ILE A 152 14.36 30.84 -1.24
N ASN A 153 14.93 31.94 -0.75
CA ASN A 153 15.37 32.09 0.65
C ASN A 153 16.24 30.93 1.18
N GLY A 154 17.13 30.43 0.33
CA GLY A 154 18.05 29.33 0.68
C GLY A 154 17.49 27.93 0.47
N GLN A 155 16.17 27.78 0.32
CA GLN A 155 15.49 26.52 0.08
C GLN A 155 15.38 26.23 -1.41
N LEU A 156 15.50 24.96 -1.77
CA LEU A 156 15.46 24.48 -3.14
C LEU A 156 14.03 23.99 -3.47
N PHE A 157 13.42 24.58 -4.49
CA PHE A 157 12.09 24.22 -4.97
C PHE A 157 12.19 23.61 -6.35
N ILE A 158 11.44 22.53 -6.59
CA ILE A 158 11.39 21.89 -7.90
C ILE A 158 10.53 22.72 -8.86
N ASP A 159 10.80 22.57 -10.15
CA ASP A 159 10.06 23.26 -11.19
C ASP A 159 8.56 22.90 -11.13
N GLY A 160 7.69 23.91 -11.17
CA GLY A 160 6.23 23.75 -11.03
C GLY A 160 5.71 23.71 -9.59
N GLU A 161 6.58 23.65 -8.58
CA GLU A 161 6.20 23.67 -7.17
C GLU A 161 5.74 25.06 -6.71
N SER A 162 4.68 25.09 -5.90
CA SER A 162 4.22 26.29 -5.21
C SER A 162 4.38 26.12 -3.70
N ALA A 163 5.03 27.08 -3.04
CA ALA A 163 5.29 27.04 -1.61
C ALA A 163 5.09 28.40 -0.94
N GLU A 164 4.69 28.37 0.33
CA GLU A 164 4.64 29.55 1.17
C GLU A 164 6.02 29.78 1.80
N VAL A 165 6.58 30.96 1.57
CA VAL A 165 7.89 31.36 2.08
C VAL A 165 7.78 32.65 2.87
N LEU A 166 8.64 32.76 3.88
CA LEU A 166 8.80 33.97 4.67
C LEU A 166 9.86 34.85 4.01
N GLN A 167 9.53 36.12 3.77
CA GLN A 167 10.47 37.15 3.37
C GLN A 167 10.59 38.18 4.49
N GLU A 168 11.78 38.32 5.05
CA GLU A 168 12.10 39.42 5.96
C GLU A 168 12.41 40.67 5.13
N SER A 169 11.87 41.82 5.55
CA SER A 169 12.22 43.11 4.97
C SER A 169 13.69 43.42 5.22
N ALA A 170 14.35 44.16 4.32
CA ALA A 170 15.76 44.53 4.45
C ALA A 170 16.09 45.22 5.78
N ASP A 171 15.13 45.95 6.35
CA ASP A 171 15.27 46.66 7.62
C ASP A 171 14.89 45.81 8.85
N GLN A 172 14.65 44.50 8.66
CA GLN A 172 14.22 43.52 9.70
C GLN A 172 12.97 43.94 10.50
N SER A 173 12.25 44.96 10.04
CA SER A 173 11.12 45.56 10.73
C SER A 173 9.78 44.89 10.42
N SER A 174 9.74 44.04 9.39
CA SER A 174 8.54 43.31 8.98
C SER A 174 8.88 41.94 8.41
N VAL A 175 8.04 40.97 8.74
CA VAL A 175 8.08 39.61 8.17
C VAL A 175 6.85 39.45 7.30
N ILE A 176 7.05 39.09 6.03
CA ILE A 176 5.97 38.99 5.04
C ILE A 176 5.82 37.53 4.64
N CYS A 177 4.59 37.03 4.67
CA CYS A 177 4.28 35.75 4.06
C CYS A 177 3.98 35.93 2.57
N GLN A 178 4.68 35.17 1.72
CA GLN A 178 4.50 35.19 0.28
C GLN A 178 4.31 33.76 -0.24
N GLN A 179 3.44 33.58 -1.23
CA GLN A 179 3.35 32.32 -1.98
C GLN A 179 4.18 32.48 -3.26
N CYS A 180 5.18 31.63 -3.39
CA CYS A 180 6.06 31.59 -4.54
C CYS A 180 5.78 30.37 -5.39
N ARG A 181 5.90 30.54 -6.70
CA ARG A 181 5.88 29.45 -7.67
C ARG A 181 7.19 29.44 -8.45
N CYS A 182 7.80 28.26 -8.55
CA CYS A 182 8.96 28.04 -9.40
C CYS A 182 8.53 27.70 -10.83
N ASP A 183 9.10 28.39 -11.80
CA ASP A 183 8.84 28.22 -13.24
C ASP A 183 10.13 28.42 -14.04
N ALA A 184 10.64 27.32 -14.60
CA ALA A 184 11.89 27.18 -15.34
C ALA A 184 13.10 27.84 -14.64
N GLY A 185 13.26 27.65 -13.33
CA GLY A 185 14.37 28.19 -12.53
C GLY A 185 14.23 29.67 -12.17
N LYS A 186 13.14 30.32 -12.57
CA LYS A 186 12.74 31.65 -12.09
C LYS A 186 11.57 31.48 -11.13
N HIS A 187 11.57 32.23 -10.03
CA HIS A 187 10.44 32.23 -9.11
C HIS A 187 9.63 33.51 -9.24
N LYS A 188 8.31 33.40 -9.12
CA LYS A 188 7.39 34.53 -8.93
C LYS A 188 6.73 34.38 -7.58
N CYS A 189 6.86 35.40 -6.75
CA CYS A 189 6.27 35.45 -5.42
C CYS A 189 5.18 36.52 -5.40
N HIS A 190 4.05 36.20 -4.77
CA HIS A 190 3.03 37.18 -4.45
C HIS A 190 2.83 37.23 -2.94
N LYS A 191 2.73 38.45 -2.41
CA LYS A 191 2.45 38.68 -1.00
C LYS A 191 1.05 38.19 -0.68
N ILE A 192 0.93 37.38 0.38
CA ILE A 192 -0.35 36.92 0.91
C ILE A 192 -0.79 37.85 2.03
N TYR A 193 0.04 38.03 3.07
CA TYR A 193 -0.22 38.93 4.20
C TYR A 193 1.09 39.26 4.95
N ASP A 194 1.07 40.35 5.71
CA ASP A 194 2.15 40.67 6.66
C ASP A 194 1.97 39.84 7.93
N CYS A 195 3.05 39.27 8.45
CA CYS A 195 3.04 38.64 9.75
C CYS A 195 3.03 39.74 10.82
N ASP A 196 1.91 39.89 11.54
CA ASP A 196 1.80 40.82 12.66
C ASP A 196 2.53 40.26 13.88
N ILE A 197 3.86 40.28 13.83
CA ILE A 197 4.71 40.01 14.99
C ILE A 197 4.75 41.32 15.79
N GLN A 198 3.67 41.64 16.50
CA GLN A 198 3.57 42.87 17.26
C GLN A 198 4.72 42.97 18.27
N LYS A 199 5.65 43.92 18.02
CA LYS A 199 6.34 44.88 18.91
C LYS A 199 6.82 44.51 20.33
N VAL A 200 6.53 43.32 20.85
CA VAL A 200 6.99 42.85 22.15
C VAL A 200 8.14 41.90 21.87
N ALA A 201 9.30 42.18 22.44
CA ALA A 201 10.53 41.41 22.27
C ALA A 201 10.27 39.91 22.43
N CYS A 202 10.07 39.24 21.30
CA CYS A 202 9.80 37.81 21.25
C CYS A 202 11.15 37.11 21.37
N GLU A 203 11.51 36.66 22.57
CA GLU A 203 12.80 36.00 22.81
C GLU A 203 12.97 34.73 21.97
N LYS A 204 11.86 34.06 21.63
CA LYS A 204 11.84 32.85 20.78
C LYS A 204 10.61 32.81 19.86
N SER A 205 10.86 32.88 18.56
CA SER A 205 9.86 32.58 17.53
C SER A 205 9.80 31.07 17.26
N LEU A 206 8.58 30.53 17.19
CA LEU A 206 8.32 29.12 16.87
C LEU A 206 7.62 29.02 15.51
N LYS A 207 8.20 28.24 14.59
CA LYS A 207 7.60 27.94 13.29
C LYS A 207 6.71 26.71 13.41
N ILE A 208 5.41 26.87 13.25
CA ILE A 208 4.45 25.76 13.24
C ILE A 208 4.42 25.13 11.83
N PRO A 209 4.57 23.79 11.69
CA PRO A 209 4.41 23.12 10.41
C PRO A 209 3.04 23.39 9.79
N GLY A 210 3.01 23.87 8.54
CA GLY A 210 1.78 24.24 7.84
C GLY A 210 1.29 25.67 8.08
N GLN A 211 2.01 26.48 8.87
CA GLN A 211 1.77 27.92 8.98
C GLN A 211 2.97 28.70 8.46
N CYS A 212 2.69 29.74 7.68
CA CYS A 212 3.70 30.59 7.10
C CYS A 212 4.35 31.49 8.16
N CYS A 213 3.55 32.23 8.94
CA CYS A 213 4.07 33.13 9.98
C CYS A 213 4.49 32.37 11.25
N PRO A 214 5.61 32.74 11.86
CA PRO A 214 5.97 32.21 13.17
C PRO A 214 5.05 32.77 14.25
N VAL A 215 4.83 31.96 15.29
CA VAL A 215 4.15 32.40 16.51
C VAL A 215 5.19 32.65 17.60
N CYS A 216 4.91 33.54 18.55
CA CYS A 216 5.75 33.64 19.74
C CYS A 216 5.52 32.42 20.63
N GLY A 217 6.60 31.72 20.96
CA GLY A 217 6.58 30.72 22.01
C GLY A 217 6.40 31.43 23.35
N THR A 218 5.43 30.98 24.14
CA THR A 218 5.30 31.33 25.56
C THR A 218 6.49 30.83 26.36
#